data_AF-A0A956EHF7-F1
#
_entry.id   AF-A0A956EHF7-F1
#
_cell.length_a   1.000
_cell.length_b   1.000
_cell.length_c   1.000
_cell.angle_alpha   90.00
_cell.angle_beta   90.00
_cell.angle_gamma   90.00
#
_symmetry.space_group_name_H-M   'P 1'
#
loop_
_entity.id
_entity.type
_entity.pdbx_description
1 polymer ?
#
loop_
_entity_poly.entity_id
_entity_poly.type
_entity_poly.pdbx_seq_one_letter_code
_entity_poly.pdbx_strand_id
1 'polypeptide(L)'
;MREARERAGLLHAEAARAAAVALALEYRCIANGFLSPMEAHPGYDDPKAIRRSPLAEVDAMLIADKIQNAKDFALHHRESHPRAAWLERYFERWLEALEVPPVRVRELTGLISAPRPYLGAPLRL
;
A
#
# COMPACT_ATOMS: atom_id res chain seq x y z
N MET A 1 -23.81 -6.59 33.94
CA MET A 1 -24.12 -6.13 32.55
C MET A 1 -23.10 -5.12 32.01
N ARG A 2 -22.71 -4.08 32.77
CA ARG A 2 -21.70 -3.09 32.34
C ARG A 2 -20.29 -3.67 32.19
N GLU A 3 -19.81 -4.40 33.19
CA GLU A 3 -18.48 -5.03 33.19
C GLU A 3 -18.29 -6.05 32.05
N ALA A 4 -19.32 -6.83 31.73
CA ALA A 4 -19.29 -7.79 30.62
C ALA A 4 -19.16 -7.09 29.26
N ARG A 5 -19.79 -5.92 29.09
CA ARG A 5 -19.69 -5.10 27.88
C ARG A 5 -18.33 -4.42 27.77
N GLU A 6 -17.78 -3.92 28.87
CA GLU A 6 -16.44 -3.34 28.92
C GLU A 6 -15.36 -4.39 28.62
N ARG A 7 -15.48 -5.59 29.19
CA ARG A 7 -14.57 -6.72 28.90
C ARG A 7 -14.66 -7.17 27.44
N ALA A 8 -15.87 -7.25 26.87
CA ALA A 8 -16.03 -7.56 25.44
C ALA A 8 -15.39 -6.48 24.55
N GLY A 9 -15.56 -5.19 24.89
CA GLY A 9 -14.92 -4.08 24.17
C GLY A 9 -13.39 -4.14 24.18
N LEU A 10 -12.80 -4.48 25.33
CA LEU A 10 -11.34 -4.66 25.46
C LEU A 10 -10.82 -5.81 24.59
N LEU A 11 -11.51 -6.95 24.58
CA LEU A 11 -11.16 -8.11 23.76
C LEU A 11 -11.25 -7.80 22.26
N HIS A 12 -12.27 -7.05 21.83
CA HIS A 12 -12.39 -6.61 20.43
C HIS A 12 -11.26 -5.65 20.02
N ALA A 13 -10.87 -4.72 20.90
CA ALA A 13 -9.76 -3.81 20.62
C ALA A 13 -8.41 -4.54 20.53
N GLU A 14 -8.20 -5.56 21.37
CA GLU A 14 -7.00 -6.38 21.32
C GLU A 14 -6.95 -7.25 20.06
N ALA A 15 -8.07 -7.89 19.70
CA ALA A 15 -8.19 -8.64 18.44
C ALA A 15 -7.94 -7.74 17.22
N ALA A 16 -8.47 -6.51 17.21
CA ALA A 16 -8.23 -5.55 16.14
C ALA A 16 -6.75 -5.16 16.03
N ARG A 17 -6.05 -4.96 17.16
CA ARG A 17 -4.60 -4.72 17.16
C ARG A 17 -3.81 -5.90 16.61
N ALA A 18 -4.13 -7.11 17.06
CA ALA A 18 -3.48 -8.32 16.56
C ALA A 18 -3.67 -8.48 15.04
N ALA A 19 -4.89 -8.24 14.54
CA ALA A 19 -5.19 -8.26 13.12
C ALA A 19 -4.37 -7.21 12.34
N ALA A 20 -4.29 -5.97 12.85
CA ALA A 20 -3.50 -4.92 12.21
C ALA A 20 -2.01 -5.29 12.11
N VAL A 21 -1.43 -5.88 13.17
CA VAL A 21 -0.04 -6.37 13.15
C VAL A 21 0.13 -7.50 12.14
N ALA A 22 -0.79 -8.46 12.09
CA ALA A 22 -0.73 -9.56 11.13
C ALA A 22 -0.78 -9.06 9.68
N LEU A 23 -1.70 -8.13 9.37
CA LEU A 23 -1.81 -7.49 8.05
C LEU A 23 -0.52 -6.74 7.69
N ALA A 24 0.06 -5.99 8.63
CA ALA A 24 1.31 -5.27 8.41
C ALA A 24 2.50 -6.21 8.15
N LEU A 25 2.57 -7.35 8.84
CA LEU A 25 3.63 -8.35 8.63
C LEU A 25 3.52 -9.02 7.26
N GLU A 26 2.31 -9.37 6.83
CA GLU A 26 2.06 -9.93 5.51
C GLU A 26 2.32 -8.89 4.40
N TYR A 27 1.84 -7.66 4.58
CA TYR A 27 2.17 -6.53 3.70
C TYR A 27 3.68 -6.38 3.52
N ARG A 28 4.44 -6.36 4.63
CA ARG A 28 5.90 -6.27 4.58
C ARG A 28 6.52 -7.46 3.84
N CYS A 29 6.02 -8.67 4.07
CA CYS A 29 6.51 -9.88 3.39
C CYS A 29 6.34 -9.76 1.87
N ILE A 30 5.15 -9.36 1.41
CA ILE A 30 4.82 -9.21 0.00
C ILE A 30 5.59 -8.05 -0.64
N ALA A 31 5.56 -6.87 -0.03
CA ALA A 31 6.23 -5.68 -0.55
C ALA A 31 7.74 -5.88 -0.71
N ASN A 32 8.39 -6.51 0.29
CA ASN A 32 9.84 -6.71 0.26
C ASN A 32 10.29 -7.84 -0.67
N GLY A 33 9.40 -8.77 -1.04
CA GLY A 33 9.72 -9.86 -1.95
C GLY A 33 10.20 -9.39 -3.32
N PHE A 34 9.75 -8.21 -3.78
CA PHE A 34 10.16 -7.62 -5.06
C PHE A 34 11.47 -6.80 -4.95
N LEU A 35 11.92 -6.43 -3.75
CA LEU A 35 12.96 -5.40 -3.59
C LEU A 35 14.41 -5.90 -3.79
N SER A 36 14.71 -7.21 -3.77
CA SER A 36 16.11 -7.66 -3.82
C SER A 36 16.37 -9.08 -4.36
N PRO A 37 17.27 -9.26 -5.34
CA PRO A 37 17.76 -8.24 -6.27
C PRO A 37 16.65 -7.87 -7.25
N MET A 38 16.21 -6.62 -7.20
CA MET A 38 15.09 -6.07 -7.98
C MET A 38 15.07 -6.43 -9.47
N GLU A 39 16.23 -6.36 -10.13
CA GLU A 39 16.36 -6.58 -11.58
C GLU A 39 16.38 -8.07 -11.94
N ALA A 40 16.72 -8.92 -10.98
CA ALA A 40 16.68 -10.37 -11.11
C ALA A 40 15.32 -10.95 -10.70
N HIS A 41 14.42 -10.11 -10.17
CA HIS A 41 13.10 -10.57 -9.75
C HIS A 41 12.25 -10.92 -10.98
N PRO A 42 11.61 -12.10 -11.05
CA PRO A 42 10.80 -12.51 -12.21
C PRO A 42 9.70 -11.51 -12.57
N GLY A 43 9.16 -10.84 -11.55
CA GLY A 43 8.18 -9.77 -11.66
C GLY A 43 8.63 -8.53 -12.46
N TYR A 44 9.93 -8.42 -12.76
CA TYR A 44 10.46 -7.35 -13.59
C TYR A 44 9.91 -7.45 -15.02
N ASP A 45 9.93 -8.66 -15.60
CA ASP A 45 9.47 -8.93 -16.97
C ASP A 45 8.01 -9.38 -17.00
N ASP A 46 7.57 -10.18 -16.02
CA ASP A 46 6.20 -10.68 -15.93
C ASP A 46 5.51 -10.23 -14.63
N PRO A 47 4.62 -9.22 -14.66
CA PRO A 47 3.83 -8.82 -13.50
C PRO A 47 3.10 -9.96 -12.78
N LYS A 48 2.70 -11.03 -13.51
CA LYS A 48 2.02 -12.19 -12.89
C LYS A 48 2.95 -13.02 -12.03
N ALA A 49 4.26 -12.88 -12.19
CA ALA A 49 5.27 -13.48 -11.33
C ALA A 49 5.50 -12.69 -10.03
N ILE A 50 4.82 -11.55 -9.83
CA ILE A 50 4.77 -10.87 -8.53
C ILE A 50 3.83 -11.65 -7.63
N ARG A 51 4.38 -12.19 -6.53
CA ARG A 51 3.58 -12.85 -5.49
C ARG A 51 2.63 -11.81 -4.86
N ARG A 52 1.33 -12.13 -4.84
CA ARG A 52 0.31 -11.40 -4.08
C ARG A 52 0.03 -12.06 -2.73
N SER A 53 -0.61 -11.31 -1.84
CA SER A 53 -1.15 -11.88 -0.61
C SER A 53 -2.45 -12.64 -0.91
N PRO A 54 -2.78 -13.71 -0.17
CA PRO A 54 -4.13 -14.25 -0.17
C PRO A 54 -5.15 -13.33 0.54
N LEU A 55 -4.69 -12.29 1.24
CA LEU A 55 -5.53 -11.36 1.99
C LEU A 55 -5.84 -10.12 1.14
N ALA A 56 -7.12 -9.89 0.84
CA ALA A 56 -7.56 -8.77 0.03
C ALA A 56 -7.23 -7.40 0.67
N GLU A 57 -7.18 -7.33 1.99
CA GLU A 57 -6.77 -6.14 2.75
C GLU A 57 -5.33 -5.77 2.46
N VAL A 58 -4.44 -6.76 2.30
CA VAL A 58 -3.04 -6.51 1.99
C VAL A 58 -2.88 -5.99 0.56
N ASP A 59 -3.65 -6.52 -0.39
CA ASP A 59 -3.69 -5.96 -1.75
C ASP A 59 -4.20 -4.52 -1.74
N ALA A 60 -5.26 -4.21 -0.99
CA ALA A 60 -5.75 -2.84 -0.84
C ALA A 60 -4.69 -1.91 -0.22
N MET A 61 -3.94 -2.39 0.78
CA MET A 61 -2.81 -1.65 1.38
C MET A 61 -1.69 -1.41 0.37
N LEU A 62 -1.33 -2.42 -0.44
CA LEU A 62 -0.32 -2.29 -1.50
C LEU A 62 -0.76 -1.30 -2.59
N ILE A 63 -2.03 -1.31 -2.98
CA ILE A 63 -2.57 -0.33 -3.95
C ILE A 63 -2.42 1.08 -3.38
N ALA A 64 -2.85 1.32 -2.14
CA ALA A 64 -2.73 2.62 -1.49
C ALA A 64 -1.28 3.10 -1.40
N ASP A 65 -0.37 2.21 -0.97
CA ASP A 65 1.07 2.47 -0.90
C ASP A 65 1.66 2.82 -2.27
N LYS A 66 1.41 1.99 -3.29
CA LYS A 66 2.02 2.16 -4.62
C LYS A 66 1.51 3.42 -5.32
N ILE A 67 0.23 3.76 -5.17
CA ILE A 67 -0.33 5.00 -5.70
C ILE A 67 0.31 6.22 -5.04
N GLN A 68 0.41 6.23 -3.70
CA GLN A 68 1.02 7.34 -2.97
C GLN A 68 2.52 7.47 -3.29
N ASN A 69 3.27 6.36 -3.28
CA ASN A 69 4.70 6.35 -3.57
C ASN A 69 5.01 6.75 -5.02
N ALA A 70 4.20 6.31 -5.99
CA ALA A 70 4.35 6.71 -7.39
C ALA A 70 4.10 8.22 -7.57
N LYS A 71 3.12 8.79 -6.86
CA LYS A 71 2.85 10.23 -6.85
C LYS A 71 4.04 11.01 -6.30
N ASP A 72 4.53 10.63 -5.13
CA ASP A 72 5.62 11.34 -4.46
C ASP A 72 6.93 11.21 -5.25
N PHE A 73 7.19 10.04 -5.83
CA PHE A 73 8.29 9.84 -6.77
C PHE A 73 8.16 10.78 -7.98
N ALA A 74 6.99 10.82 -8.63
CA ALA A 74 6.75 11.67 -9.79
C ALA A 74 6.94 13.16 -9.46
N LEU A 75 6.54 13.59 -8.26
CA LEU A 75 6.59 14.98 -7.82
C LEU A 75 7.99 15.44 -7.39
N HIS A 76 8.77 14.56 -6.74
CA HIS A 76 9.99 14.96 -6.03
C HIS A 76 11.28 14.33 -6.56
N HIS A 77 11.19 13.18 -7.24
CA HIS A 77 12.36 12.34 -7.49
C HIS A 77 12.54 11.95 -8.95
N ARG A 78 11.50 12.08 -9.79
CA ARG A 78 11.52 11.61 -11.17
C ARG A 78 12.71 12.11 -11.98
N GLU A 79 13.06 13.39 -11.84
CA GLU A 79 14.12 14.02 -12.63
C GLU A 79 15.52 13.82 -12.03
N SER A 80 15.62 13.54 -10.73
CA SER A 80 16.89 13.51 -10.00
C SER A 80 17.33 12.11 -9.59
N HIS A 81 16.42 11.13 -9.58
CA HIS A 81 16.73 9.80 -9.08
C HIS A 81 17.53 9.00 -10.12
N PRO A 82 18.70 8.43 -9.76
CA PRO A 82 19.58 7.72 -10.70
C PRO A 82 18.92 6.48 -11.32
N ARG A 83 17.86 5.97 -10.69
CA ARG A 83 17.07 4.81 -11.14
C ARG A 83 15.64 5.18 -11.53
N ALA A 84 15.40 6.39 -12.03
CA ALA A 84 14.04 6.89 -12.30
C ALA A 84 13.23 5.99 -13.24
N ALA A 85 13.76 5.66 -14.42
CA ALA A 85 13.08 4.76 -15.38
C ALA A 85 12.76 3.39 -14.78
N TRP A 86 13.61 2.90 -13.88
CA TRP A 86 13.39 1.65 -13.17
C TRP A 86 12.23 1.76 -12.17
N LEU A 87 12.19 2.86 -11.40
CA LEU A 87 11.11 3.11 -10.44
C LEU A 87 9.76 3.28 -11.14
N GLU A 88 9.73 3.92 -12.31
CA GLU A 88 8.52 3.98 -13.15
C GLU A 88 8.03 2.57 -13.50
N ARG A 89 8.91 1.73 -14.05
CA ARG A 89 8.58 0.33 -14.37
C ARG A 89 8.17 -0.45 -13.13
N TYR A 90 8.80 -0.23 -11.98
CA TYR A 90 8.41 -0.87 -10.72
C TYR A 90 6.96 -0.56 -10.32
N PHE A 91 6.56 0.71 -10.36
CA PHE A 91 5.19 1.09 -10.05
C PHE A 91 4.20 0.50 -11.06
N GLU A 92 4.54 0.53 -12.35
CA GLU A 92 3.72 -0.08 -13.42
C GLU A 92 3.53 -1.59 -13.19
N ARG A 93 4.61 -2.33 -12.92
CA ARG A 93 4.55 -3.78 -12.67
C ARG A 93 3.72 -4.13 -11.45
N TRP A 94 3.86 -3.38 -10.36
CA TRP A 94 3.03 -3.59 -9.17
C TRP A 94 1.55 -3.34 -9.43
N LEU A 95 1.21 -2.23 -10.10
CA LEU A 95 -0.18 -1.89 -10.38
C LEU A 95 -0.84 -2.86 -11.36
N GLU A 96 -0.07 -3.38 -12.32
CA GLU A 96 -0.52 -4.44 -13.22
C GLU A 96 -0.76 -5.77 -12.46
N ALA A 97 0.15 -6.18 -11.59
CA ALA A 97 -0.01 -7.39 -10.76
C ALA A 97 -1.22 -7.30 -9.82
N LEU A 98 -1.48 -6.10 -9.27
CA LEU A 98 -2.64 -5.81 -8.42
C LEU A 98 -3.93 -5.57 -9.22
N GLU A 99 -3.88 -5.75 -10.55
CA GLU A 99 -5.03 -5.62 -11.46
C GLU A 99 -5.70 -4.24 -11.40
N VAL A 100 -4.91 -3.18 -11.16
CA VAL A 100 -5.40 -1.80 -11.12
C VAL A 100 -5.24 -1.17 -12.51
N PRO A 101 -6.32 -0.97 -13.28
CA PRO A 101 -6.21 -0.41 -14.61
C PRO A 101 -5.76 1.06 -14.57
N PRO A 102 -5.11 1.58 -15.63
CA PRO A 102 -4.59 2.96 -15.65
C PRO A 102 -5.64 4.04 -15.37
N VAL A 103 -6.91 3.82 -15.73
CA VAL A 103 -8.01 4.73 -15.39
C VAL A 103 -8.19 4.84 -13.88
N ARG A 104 -8.15 3.71 -13.17
CA ARG A 104 -8.30 3.65 -11.72
C ARG A 104 -7.09 4.26 -11.01
N VAL A 105 -5.89 4.06 -11.55
CA VAL A 105 -4.67 4.72 -11.06
C VAL A 105 -4.84 6.24 -11.10
N ARG A 106 -5.28 6.81 -12.24
CA ARG A 106 -5.51 8.25 -12.37
C ARG A 106 -6.56 8.78 -11.40
N GLU A 107 -7.67 8.06 -11.23
CA GLU A 107 -8.71 8.41 -10.26
C GLU A 107 -8.17 8.48 -8.83
N LEU A 108 -7.49 7.41 -8.39
CA LEU A 108 -6.94 7.33 -7.04
C LEU A 108 -5.87 8.39 -6.79
N THR A 109 -4.96 8.60 -7.74
CA THR A 109 -3.96 9.67 -7.68
C THR A 109 -4.65 11.04 -7.57
N GLY A 110 -5.71 11.29 -8.35
CA GLY A 110 -6.49 12.53 -8.28
C GLY A 110 -7.10 12.76 -6.89
N LEU A 111 -7.70 11.74 -6.28
CA LEU A 111 -8.28 11.82 -4.93
C LEU A 111 -7.26 12.20 -3.87
N ILE A 112 -6.04 11.65 -3.93
CA ILE A 112 -4.97 11.95 -2.96
C ILE A 112 -4.16 13.21 -3.30
N SER A 113 -4.42 13.83 -4.45
CA SER A 113 -3.81 15.09 -4.88
C SER A 113 -4.72 16.28 -4.61
N ALA A 114 -6.02 16.06 -4.48
CA ALA A 114 -6.98 17.10 -4.13
C ALA A 114 -6.61 17.72 -2.77
N PRO A 115 -6.64 19.07 -2.64
CA PRO A 115 -6.45 19.72 -1.36
C PRO A 115 -7.51 19.18 -0.39
N ARG A 116 -7.08 18.47 0.66
CA ARG A 116 -8.00 18.00 1.68
C ARG A 116 -8.56 19.24 2.37
N PRO A 117 -9.90 19.47 2.40
CA PRO A 117 -10.43 20.33 3.44
C PRO A 117 -9.96 19.72 4.75
N TYR A 118 -9.26 20.54 5.56
CA TYR A 118 -8.68 20.17 6.85
C TYR A 118 -9.58 19.12 7.53
N LEU A 119 -9.12 17.88 7.63
CA LEU A 119 -9.72 16.95 8.58
C LEU A 119 -9.57 17.66 9.92
N GLY A 120 -10.71 17.95 10.55
CA GLY A 120 -10.80 18.77 11.75
C GLY A 120 -9.76 18.36 12.80
N ALA A 121 -9.43 19.33 13.66
CA ALA A 121 -8.38 19.29 14.67
C ALA A 121 -8.08 17.86 15.21
N PRO A 122 -6.79 17.50 15.38
CA PRO A 122 -6.39 16.17 15.83
C PRO A 122 -7.20 15.77 17.07
N LEU A 123 -7.77 14.56 17.03
CA LEU A 123 -8.35 13.93 18.21
C LEU A 123 -7.29 13.97 19.30
N ARG A 124 -7.50 14.84 20.30
CA ARG A 124 -6.75 14.80 21.55
C ARG A 124 -7.13 13.47 22.20
N LEU A 125 -6.20 12.53 22.16
CA LEU A 125 -6.23 11.33 22.98
C LEU A 125 -6.03 11.70 24.46
#